data_AF-A0A067MQS4-F1
#
_entry.id   AF-A0A067MQS4-F1
#
_cell.length_a   1.000
_cell.length_b   1.000
_cell.length_c   1.000
_cell.angle_alpha   90.00
_cell.angle_beta   90.00
_cell.angle_gamma   90.00
#
_symmetry.space_group_name_H-M   'P 1'
#
loop_
_entity.id
_entity.type
_entity.pdbx_description
1 polymer ?
#
loop_
_entity_poly.entity_id
_entity_poly.type
_entity_poly.pdbx_seq_one_letter_code
_entity_poly.pdbx_strand_id
1 'polypeptide(L)' 'NIFSDILKHGASPTARDTAGLTPLHWAVVRGNSIIIRKLIEAGANPSARDDVGKTPRDMAVEL' A
#
# COMPACT_ATOMS: atom_id res chain seq x y z
N ASN A 1 2.41 -5.61 16.69
CA ASN A 1 2.50 -4.25 16.12
C ASN A 1 1.28 -4.09 15.24
N ILE A 2 0.61 -2.93 15.26
CA ILE A 2 -0.76 -2.79 14.74
C ILE A 2 -0.92 -3.38 13.33
N PHE A 3 0.05 -3.18 12.44
CA PHE A 3 0.04 -3.75 11.09
C PHE A 3 -0.02 -5.29 11.08
N SER A 4 0.87 -5.96 11.81
CA SER A 4 0.86 -7.43 11.89
C SER A 4 -0.39 -7.97 12.59
N ASP A 5 -0.95 -7.21 13.53
CA ASP A 5 -2.13 -7.61 14.29
C ASP A 5 -3.38 -7.57 13.39
N ILE A 6 -3.57 -6.52 12.58
CA ILE A 6 -4.71 -6.44 11.65
C ILE A 6 -4.64 -7.49 10.53
N LEU A 7 -3.45 -7.87 10.05
CA LEU A 7 -3.31 -8.94 9.05
C LEU A 7 -3.77 -10.29 9.61
N LYS A 8 -3.47 -10.59 10.88
CA LYS A 8 -3.96 -11.81 11.55
C LYS A 8 -5.47 -11.82 11.72
N HIS A 9 -6.09 -10.65 11.80
CA HIS A 9 -7.54 -10.48 11.85
C HIS A 9 -8.20 -10.38 10.46
N GLY A 10 -7.49 -10.76 9.39
CA GLY A 10 -8.06 -10.90 8.04
C GLY A 10 -7.96 -9.66 7.16
N ALA A 11 -7.25 -8.61 7.59
CA ALA A 11 -6.95 -7.49 6.70
C ALA A 11 -6.08 -7.97 5.54
N SER A 12 -6.45 -7.60 4.30
CA SER A 12 -5.66 -7.93 3.12
C SER A 12 -4.65 -6.81 2.81
N PRO A 13 -3.34 -7.12 2.69
CA PRO A 13 -2.32 -6.14 2.32
C PRO A 13 -2.39 -5.73 0.84
N THR A 14 -3.21 -6.42 0.05
CA THR A 14 -3.37 -6.22 -1.39
C THR A 14 -4.79 -5.81 -1.79
N ALA A 15 -5.67 -5.53 -0.83
CA ALA A 15 -7.02 -5.06 -1.12
C ALA A 15 -6.99 -3.79 -1.98
N ARG A 16 -7.98 -3.65 -2.86
CA ARG A 16 -8.22 -2.42 -3.61
C ARG A 16 -9.43 -1.72 -3.02
N ASP A 17 -9.34 -0.41 -2.84
CA ASP A 17 -10.52 0.41 -2.58
C ASP A 17 -11.29 0.72 -3.88
N THR A 18 -12.31 1.57 -3.79
CA THR A 18 -13.18 1.93 -4.93
C THR A 18 -12.50 2.76 -6.02
N ALA A 19 -11.29 3.26 -5.78
CA ALA A 19 -10.45 3.94 -6.77
C ALA A 19 -9.33 3.04 -7.30
N GLY A 20 -9.33 1.76 -6.90
CA GLY A 20 -8.28 0.81 -7.26
C GLY A 20 -7.00 0.96 -6.45
N LEU A 21 -6.97 1.83 -5.45
CA LEU A 21 -5.79 2.06 -4.62
C LEU A 21 -5.60 0.89 -3.66
N THR A 22 -4.34 0.51 -3.49
CA THR A 22 -3.93 -0.52 -2.53
C THR A 22 -3.39 0.12 -1.25
N PRO A 23 -3.26 -0.61 -0.13
CA PRO A 23 -2.56 -0.13 1.05
C PRO A 23 -1.17 0.45 0.75
N LEU A 24 -0.48 -0.04 -0.29
CA LEU A 24 0.84 0.45 -0.68
C LEU A 24 0.79 1.85 -1.31
N HIS A 25 -0.26 2.18 -2.06
CA HIS A 25 -0.47 3.56 -2.55
C HIS A 25 -0.56 4.53 -1.38
N TRP A 26 -1.41 4.21 -0.40
CA TRP A 26 -1.57 5.02 0.80
C TRP A 26 -0.30 5.11 1.65
N ALA A 27 0.46 4.02 1.77
CA ALA A 27 1.71 4.02 2.51
C ALA A 27 2.77 4.97 1.91
N VAL A 28 2.82 5.06 0.56
CA VAL A 28 3.72 5.98 -0.15
C VAL A 28 3.30 7.43 0.06
N VAL A 29 2.01 7.77 -0.08
CA VAL A 29 1.49 9.13 0.20
C VAL A 29 1.85 9.59 1.61
N ARG A 30 1.87 8.67 2.57
CA ARG A 30 2.19 8.95 3.98
C ARG A 30 3.69 8.97 4.28
N GLY A 31 4.55 8.66 3.31
CA GLY A 31 6.01 8.61 3.47
C GLY A 31 6.49 7.58 4.51
N ASN A 32 5.69 6.58 4.85
CA ASN A 32 6.01 5.66 5.94
C ASN A 32 6.79 4.45 5.41
N SER A 33 8.12 4.59 5.34
CA SER A 33 9.05 3.56 4.84
C SER A 33 8.91 2.20 5.56
N ILE A 34 8.59 2.21 6.87
CA ILE A 34 8.39 0.97 7.64
C ILE A 34 7.15 0.22 7.13
N ILE A 35 6.04 0.92 6.91
CA ILE A 35 4.80 0.29 6.42
C ILE A 35 4.94 -0.12 4.95
N ILE A 36 5.60 0.70 4.12
CA ILE A 36 5.95 0.34 2.73
C ILE A 36 6.69 -0.99 2.70
N ARG A 37 7.76 -1.14 3.51
CA ARG A 37 8.56 -2.37 3.56
C ARG A 37 7.74 -3.57 4.01
N LYS A 38 6.92 -3.41 5.04
CA LYS A 38 6.04 -4.48 5.55
C LYS A 38 4.98 -4.92 4.54
N LEU A 39 4.41 -3.99 3.77
CA LEU A 39 3.44 -4.31 2.73
C LEU A 39 4.09 -5.11 1.60
N ILE A 40 5.31 -4.75 1.19
CA ILE A 40 6.08 -5.50 0.19
C ILE A 40 6.42 -6.91 0.71
N GLU A 41 6.89 -7.03 1.96
CA GLU A 41 7.13 -8.32 2.62
C GLU A 41 5.86 -9.18 2.71
N ALA A 42 4.69 -8.55 2.82
CA ALA A 42 3.38 -9.20 2.81
C ALA A 42 2.81 -9.46 1.40
N GLY A 43 3.61 -9.28 0.34
CA GLY A 43 3.23 -9.60 -1.04
C GLY A 43 2.54 -8.49 -1.82
N ALA A 44 2.53 -7.24 -1.32
CA ALA A 44 2.00 -6.12 -2.09
C ALA A 44 2.85 -5.85 -3.35
N ASN A 45 2.19 -5.71 -4.50
CA ASN A 45 2.85 -5.41 -5.77
C ASN A 45 3.20 -3.91 -5.87
N PRO A 46 4.49 -3.51 -5.89
CA PRO A 46 4.91 -2.11 -6.01
C PRO A 46 4.57 -1.48 -7.37
N SER A 47 4.24 -2.30 -8.37
CA SER A 47 3.81 -1.87 -9.70
C SER A 47 2.30 -1.98 -9.90
N ALA A 48 1.52 -2.21 -8.84
CA ALA A 48 0.05 -2.20 -8.93
C ALA A 48 -0.43 -0.85 -9.45
N ARG A 49 -1.42 -0.86 -10.35
CA ARG A 49 -2.02 0.37 -10.87
C ARG A 49 -3.41 0.58 -10.28
N ASP A 50 -3.68 1.80 -9.87
CA ASP A 50 -5.03 2.27 -9.54
C ASP A 50 -5.90 2.37 -10.81
N ASP A 51 -7.15 2.81 -10.67
CA ASP A 51 -8.10 2.86 -11.78
C ASP A 51 -7.78 3.96 -12.82
N VAL A 52 -6.89 4.89 -12.49
CA VAL A 52 -6.37 5.92 -13.42
C VAL A 52 -4.96 5.60 -13.93
N GLY A 53 -4.44 4.40 -13.62
CA GLY A 53 -3.16 3.90 -14.12
C GLY A 53 -1.93 4.33 -13.33
N LYS A 54 -2.08 5.01 -12.19
CA LYS A 54 -0.98 5.43 -11.32
C LYS A 54 -0.50 4.27 -10.45
N THR A 55 0.80 4.19 -10.26
CA THR A 55 1.44 3.28 -9.31
C THR A 55 1.59 3.93 -7.93
N PRO A 56 1.89 3.15 -6.87
CA PRO A 56 2.22 3.73 -5.56
C PRO A 56 3.31 4.79 -5.65
N ARG A 57 4.34 4.57 -6.48
CA ARG A 57 5.44 5.52 -6.68
C ARG A 57 4.96 6.84 -7.31
N ASP A 58 4.03 6.79 -8.25
CA ASP A 58 3.48 7.99 -8.90
C ASP A 58 2.69 8.88 -7.93
N MET A 59 2.33 8.35 -6.76
CA MET A 59 1.70 9.10 -5.67
C MET A 59 2.67 9.63 -4.62
N ALA A 60 3.98 9.38 -4.77
CA ALA A 60 4.97 9.96 -3.89
C ALA A 60 4.92 11.49 -4.04
N VAL A 61 4.68 12.19 -2.94
CA VAL A 61 4.82 13.64 -2.90
C VAL A 61 6.32 13.93 -2.76
N GLU A 62 6.91 14.62 -3.74
CA GLU A 62 8.24 15.21 -3.55
C GLU A 62 8.14 16.24 -2.41
N LEU A 63 8.85 15.98 -1.31
CA LEU A 63 9.09 16.93 -0.22
C LEU A 63 10.58 17.24 -0.16
#